data_AF-V5GIN1-F1
#
_entry.id   AF-V5GIN1-F1
#
_cell.length_a   1.000
_cell.length_b   1.000
_cell.length_c   1.000
_cell.angle_alpha   90.00
_cell.angle_beta   90.00
_cell.angle_gamma   90.00
#
_symmetry.space_group_name_H-M   'P 1'
#
loop_
_entity.id
_entity.type
_entity.pdbx_description
1 polymer ?
#
loop_
_entity_poly.entity_id
_entity_poly.type
_entity_poly.pdbx_seq_one_letter_code
_entity_poly.pdbx_strand_id
1 'polypeptide(L)'
;ENELNKYRTEFRKTKILQYDRAALFDDFTFILEDEYNYVPFKVTDNTFAVEIKPKQGWRPFSERHFPKCVFCMNQYLKMEKKQIQQLSMYCPEDLFSGQPEQMRRAIKSLIEVPQNNFKIFKNGILCYGDRIKTLFNEIIPDIFETSEEPER
;
A
#
# COMPACT_ATOMS: atom_id res chain seq x y z
N GLU A 1 29.35 -2.62 -4.93
CA GLU A 1 28.20 -2.59 -5.86
C GLU A 1 27.35 -3.86 -5.90
N ASN A 2 27.93 -5.06 -5.99
CA ASN A 2 27.15 -6.29 -6.24
C ASN A 2 26.31 -6.86 -5.08
N GLU A 3 26.68 -6.60 -3.82
CA GLU A 3 25.98 -7.21 -2.67
C GLU A 3 24.51 -6.82 -2.54
N LEU A 4 24.14 -5.58 -2.90
CA LEU A 4 22.76 -5.10 -2.79
C LEU A 4 21.88 -5.56 -3.96
N ASN A 5 22.47 -5.96 -5.09
CA ASN A 5 21.73 -6.38 -6.27
C ASN A 5 20.89 -7.65 -6.00
N LYS A 6 21.28 -8.49 -5.04
CA LYS A 6 20.53 -9.69 -4.65
C LYS A 6 19.17 -9.39 -4.03
N TYR A 7 19.00 -8.21 -3.42
CA TYR A 7 17.74 -7.77 -2.80
C TYR A 7 16.84 -6.98 -3.77
N ARG A 8 17.36 -6.60 -4.95
CA ARG A 8 16.61 -5.79 -5.94
C ARG A 8 15.88 -6.70 -6.91
N THR A 9 14.63 -6.37 -7.21
CA THR A 9 13.91 -7.09 -8.27
C THR A 9 14.45 -6.79 -9.66
N GLU A 10 14.39 -7.79 -10.54
CA GLU A 10 14.99 -7.75 -11.89
C GLU A 10 14.67 -6.47 -12.67
N PHE A 11 13.40 -6.08 -12.76
CA PHE A 11 13.01 -4.88 -13.52
C PHE A 11 13.53 -3.55 -12.93
N ARG A 12 14.06 -3.56 -11.69
CA ARG A 12 14.70 -2.40 -11.06
C ARG A 12 16.21 -2.40 -11.25
N LYS A 13 16.84 -3.49 -11.69
CA LYS A 13 18.31 -3.60 -11.85
C LYS A 13 18.85 -2.74 -12.99
N THR A 14 18.00 -2.34 -13.93
CA THR A 14 18.36 -1.38 -15.00
C THR A 14 18.65 0.03 -14.49
N LYS A 15 18.30 0.36 -13.24
CA LYS A 15 18.61 1.64 -12.60
C LYS A 15 19.88 1.53 -11.76
N ILE A 16 20.79 2.49 -11.90
CA ILE A 16 22.04 2.56 -11.14
C ILE A 16 21.75 3.05 -9.71
N LEU A 17 22.53 2.58 -8.73
CA LEU A 17 22.53 3.14 -7.37
C LEU A 17 23.53 4.29 -7.32
N GLN A 18 23.09 5.45 -6.84
CA GLN A 18 24.00 6.55 -6.56
C GLN A 18 24.65 6.31 -5.20
N TYR A 19 25.98 6.43 -5.17
CA TYR A 19 26.78 6.37 -3.95
C TYR A 19 27.19 7.80 -3.54
N ASP A 20 27.85 7.95 -2.39
CA ASP A 20 28.35 9.22 -1.80
C ASP A 20 27.38 10.03 -0.94
N ARG A 21 26.09 10.09 -1.29
CA ARG A 21 25.09 10.84 -0.52
C ARG A 21 23.82 10.05 -0.35
N ALA A 22 23.24 10.12 0.84
CA ALA A 22 21.96 9.52 1.19
C ALA A 22 21.16 10.48 2.06
N ALA A 23 19.84 10.34 2.03
CA ALA A 23 18.95 10.98 2.99
C ALA A 23 18.54 9.92 4.03
N LEU A 24 18.59 10.31 5.30
CA LEU A 24 18.15 9.49 6.43
C LEU A 24 16.71 9.87 6.77
N PHE A 25 15.87 8.86 6.99
CA PHE A 25 14.46 9.02 7.36
C PHE A 25 14.10 8.01 8.44
N ASP A 26 13.11 8.35 9.25
CA ASP A 26 12.51 7.43 10.20
C ASP A 26 11.79 6.29 9.47
N ASP A 27 11.82 5.10 10.06
CA ASP A 27 11.11 3.94 9.52
C ASP A 27 9.65 3.94 10.01
N PHE A 28 8.75 4.52 9.22
CA PHE A 28 7.32 4.53 9.53
C PHE A 28 6.64 3.15 9.50
N THR A 29 7.37 2.08 9.14
CA THR A 29 6.86 0.71 9.18
C THR A 29 7.17 -0.01 10.49
N PHE A 30 7.98 0.61 11.36
CA PHE A 30 8.38 0.05 12.65
C PHE A 30 8.39 1.12 13.73
N ILE A 31 7.61 0.92 14.79
CA ILE A 31 7.50 1.86 15.91
C ILE A 31 8.25 1.26 17.09
N LEU A 32 9.28 1.96 17.58
CA LEU A 32 10.01 1.61 18.79
C LEU A 32 9.28 2.15 20.02
N GLU A 33 9.01 1.31 21.02
CA GLU A 33 8.29 1.69 22.24
C GLU A 33 8.93 2.93 22.93
N ASP A 34 10.26 2.94 23.03
CA ASP A 34 11.02 4.01 23.70
C ASP A 34 10.89 5.39 23.02
N GLU A 35 10.72 5.42 21.70
CA GLU A 35 10.64 6.66 20.92
C GLU A 35 9.25 7.30 20.96
N TYR A 36 8.22 6.52 21.30
CA TYR A 36 6.82 6.94 21.25
C TYR A 36 6.15 6.98 22.63
N ASN A 37 6.94 7.04 23.70
CA ASN A 37 6.48 7.17 25.10
C ASN A 37 5.56 8.39 25.37
N TYR A 38 5.42 9.32 24.43
CA TYR A 38 4.51 10.47 24.51
C TYR A 38 3.10 10.19 23.99
N VAL A 39 2.84 9.05 23.33
CA VAL A 39 1.51 8.72 22.82
C VAL A 39 0.57 8.33 23.98
N PRO A 40 -0.73 8.69 23.92
CA PRO A 40 -1.65 8.47 25.04
C PRO A 40 -2.14 7.02 25.17
N PHE A 41 -1.55 6.07 24.45
CA PHE A 41 -1.93 4.66 24.43
C PHE A 41 -0.70 3.77 24.51
N LYS A 42 -0.86 2.58 25.09
CA LYS A 42 0.20 1.57 25.15
C LYS A 42 0.43 1.00 23.76
N VAL A 43 1.66 1.05 23.26
CA VAL A 43 2.06 0.37 22.03
C VAL A 43 2.13 -1.13 22.35
N THR A 44 1.45 -1.96 21.55
CA THR A 44 1.50 -3.41 21.69
C THR A 44 2.77 -3.97 21.05
N ASP A 45 3.11 -5.24 21.34
CA ASP A 45 4.31 -5.89 20.80
C ASP A 45 4.32 -5.98 19.26
N ASN A 46 3.15 -5.85 18.61
CA ASN A 46 3.00 -5.87 17.16
C ASN A 46 2.47 -4.54 16.62
N THR A 47 3.27 -3.90 15.77
CA THR A 47 2.87 -2.74 14.97
C THR A 47 2.56 -3.16 13.55
N PHE A 48 1.41 -2.67 13.04
CA PHE A 48 1.05 -2.80 11.62
C PHE A 48 1.07 -1.45 10.93
N ALA A 49 1.75 -1.36 9.79
CA ALA A 49 1.76 -0.17 8.94
C ALA A 49 1.12 -0.48 7.58
N VAL A 50 0.18 0.38 7.16
CA VAL A 50 -0.51 0.26 5.87
C VAL A 50 -0.01 1.36 4.93
N GLU A 51 0.70 0.97 3.88
CA GLU A 51 1.21 1.90 2.86
C GLU A 51 0.23 1.97 1.68
N ILE A 52 -0.35 3.15 1.46
CA ILE A 52 -1.25 3.42 0.33
C ILE A 52 -0.58 4.40 -0.63
N LYS A 53 -0.56 4.07 -1.92
CA LYS A 53 -0.21 5.03 -2.99
C LYS A 53 -1.48 5.46 -3.73
N PRO A 54 -2.09 6.60 -3.36
CA PRO A 54 -3.48 6.93 -3.67
C PRO A 54 -3.71 7.52 -5.07
N LYS A 55 -2.65 7.88 -5.80
CA LYS A 55 -2.74 8.49 -7.14
C LYS A 55 -3.53 9.80 -7.13
N GLN A 56 -4.02 10.23 -8.29
CA GLN A 56 -4.69 11.50 -8.49
C GLN A 56 -6.21 11.35 -8.29
N GLY A 57 -6.72 11.92 -7.20
CA GLY A 57 -8.14 11.87 -6.80
C GLY A 57 -9.07 12.89 -7.46
N TRP A 58 -8.59 13.63 -8.46
CA TRP A 58 -9.33 14.71 -9.11
C TRP A 58 -9.03 14.73 -10.61
N ARG A 59 -9.92 15.36 -11.39
CA ARG A 59 -9.72 15.58 -12.83
C ARG A 59 -9.73 17.07 -13.18
N PRO A 60 -8.77 17.55 -13.98
CA PRO A 60 -8.85 18.89 -14.56
C PRO A 60 -10.08 18.98 -15.47
N PHE A 61 -10.64 20.18 -15.64
CA PHE A 61 -11.85 20.39 -16.44
C PHE A 61 -11.70 19.87 -17.88
N SER A 62 -10.52 20.03 -18.47
CA SER A 62 -10.19 19.50 -19.79
C SER A 62 -10.31 17.98 -19.90
N GLU A 63 -10.21 17.22 -18.81
CA GLU A 63 -10.22 15.75 -18.81
C GLU A 63 -11.55 15.15 -18.32
N ARG A 64 -12.52 15.98 -17.90
CA ARG A 64 -13.81 15.47 -17.37
C ARG A 64 -14.67 14.78 -18.43
N HIS A 65 -14.43 15.07 -19.70
CA HIS A 65 -15.11 14.40 -20.82
C HIS A 65 -14.65 12.95 -21.02
N PHE A 66 -13.50 12.55 -20.44
CA PHE A 66 -13.06 11.16 -20.49
C PHE A 66 -13.95 10.28 -19.59
N PRO A 67 -14.22 9.03 -20.01
CA PRO A 67 -15.16 8.15 -19.31
C PRO A 67 -14.66 7.68 -17.94
N LYS A 68 -13.34 7.73 -17.69
CA LYS A 68 -12.71 7.28 -16.45
C LYS A 68 -11.53 8.20 -16.08
N CYS A 69 -11.09 8.13 -14.81
CA CYS A 69 -9.91 8.85 -14.37
C CYS A 69 -8.62 8.30 -15.01
N VAL A 70 -7.54 9.09 -14.96
CA VAL A 70 -6.24 8.75 -15.54
C VAL A 70 -5.68 7.43 -15.00
N PHE A 71 -5.88 7.11 -13.72
CA PHE A 71 -5.46 5.83 -13.16
C PHE A 71 -6.17 4.66 -13.83
N CYS A 72 -7.51 4.72 -13.89
CA CYS A 72 -8.35 3.66 -14.45
C CYS A 72 -8.05 3.43 -15.94
N MET A 73 -7.84 4.50 -16.72
CA MET A 73 -7.44 4.36 -18.13
C MET A 73 -6.05 3.72 -18.27
N ASN A 74 -5.09 4.13 -17.44
CA ASN A 74 -3.75 3.56 -17.46
C ASN A 74 -3.68 2.07 -17.06
N GLN A 75 -4.68 1.53 -16.34
CA GLN A 75 -4.75 0.10 -16.06
C GLN A 75 -4.84 -0.73 -17.35
N TYR A 76 -5.61 -0.28 -18.35
CA TYR A 76 -5.71 -0.97 -19.64
C TYR A 76 -4.38 -0.97 -20.39
N LEU A 77 -3.69 0.17 -20.43
CA LEU A 77 -2.36 0.26 -21.05
C LEU A 77 -1.34 -0.65 -20.37
N LYS A 78 -1.37 -0.73 -19.03
CA LYS A 78 -0.49 -1.64 -18.28
C LYS A 78 -0.80 -3.11 -18.60
N MET A 79 -2.07 -3.47 -18.73
CA MET A 79 -2.50 -4.81 -19.09
C MET A 79 -2.01 -5.19 -20.49
N GLU A 80 -2.21 -4.31 -21.48
CA GLU A 80 -1.73 -4.49 -22.85
C GLU A 80 -0.20 -4.68 -22.90
N LYS A 81 0.53 -3.88 -22.11
CA LYS A 81 1.99 -3.99 -21.97
C LYS A 81 2.46 -5.14 -21.07
N LYS A 82 1.54 -6.00 -20.59
CA LYS A 82 1.81 -7.13 -19.69
C LYS A 82 2.57 -6.75 -18.42
N GLN A 83 2.36 -5.51 -17.94
CA GLN A 83 2.98 -5.00 -16.71
C GLN A 83 2.19 -5.39 -15.46
N ILE A 84 0.92 -5.78 -15.63
CA ILE A 84 0.02 -6.26 -14.59
C ILE A 84 -0.67 -7.54 -15.10
N GLN A 85 -1.05 -8.42 -14.19
CA GLN A 85 -1.76 -9.67 -14.52
C GLN A 85 -3.28 -9.49 -14.47
N GLN A 86 -3.75 -8.52 -13.67
CA GLN A 86 -5.17 -8.25 -13.42
C GLN A 86 -5.41 -6.74 -13.36
N LEU A 87 -6.56 -6.30 -13.90
CA LEU A 87 -7.02 -4.92 -13.77
C LEU A 87 -7.49 -4.67 -12.33
N SER A 88 -7.03 -3.59 -11.72
CA SER A 88 -7.58 -3.14 -10.43
C SER A 88 -8.88 -2.36 -10.65
N MET A 89 -9.89 -2.65 -9.83
CA MET A 89 -11.14 -1.88 -9.76
C MET A 89 -11.01 -0.61 -8.92
N TYR A 90 -9.83 -0.34 -8.37
CA TYR A 90 -9.55 0.85 -7.59
C TYR A 90 -9.71 2.12 -8.43
N CYS A 91 -10.47 3.07 -7.91
CA CYS A 91 -10.60 4.42 -8.44
C CYS A 91 -10.12 5.43 -7.38
N PRO A 92 -9.13 6.29 -7.68
CA PRO A 92 -8.74 7.37 -6.78
C PRO A 92 -9.89 8.33 -6.46
N GLU A 93 -10.77 8.63 -7.41
CA GLU A 93 -11.91 9.54 -7.18
C GLU A 93 -12.85 8.97 -6.11
N ASP A 94 -13.06 7.66 -6.06
CA ASP A 94 -13.83 7.00 -5.01
C ASP A 94 -13.15 7.17 -3.63
N LEU A 95 -11.81 7.03 -3.56
CA LEU A 95 -11.05 7.21 -2.32
C LEU A 95 -11.09 8.66 -1.80
N PHE A 96 -11.07 9.64 -2.69
CA PHE A 96 -11.10 11.06 -2.34
C PHE A 96 -12.51 11.68 -2.38
N SER A 97 -13.55 10.88 -2.53
CA SER A 97 -14.94 11.34 -2.68
C SER A 97 -15.53 11.98 -1.43
N GLY A 98 -14.98 11.69 -0.24
CA GLY A 98 -15.60 12.01 1.05
C GLY A 98 -16.87 11.21 1.35
N GLN A 99 -17.23 10.24 0.50
CA GLN A 99 -18.41 9.39 0.66
C GLN A 99 -17.99 8.01 1.20
N PRO A 100 -18.35 7.64 2.44
CA PRO A 100 -17.83 6.44 3.11
C PRO A 100 -17.98 5.16 2.28
N GLU A 101 -19.11 4.96 1.60
CA GLU A 101 -19.33 3.78 0.76
C GLU A 101 -18.39 3.70 -0.44
N GLN A 102 -18.06 4.84 -1.06
CA GLN A 102 -17.13 4.87 -2.20
C GLN A 102 -15.70 4.64 -1.71
N MET A 103 -15.31 5.29 -0.61
CA MET A 103 -14.01 5.10 0.01
C MET A 103 -13.79 3.65 0.42
N ARG A 104 -14.80 3.00 1.01
CA ARG A 104 -14.77 1.58 1.38
C ARG A 104 -14.58 0.68 0.16
N ARG A 105 -15.27 0.97 -0.96
CA ARG A 105 -15.06 0.22 -2.21
C ARG A 105 -13.62 0.40 -2.72
N ALA A 106 -13.10 1.62 -2.69
CA ALA A 106 -11.74 1.90 -3.13
C ALA A 106 -10.70 1.12 -2.31
N ILE A 107 -10.85 1.08 -0.99
CA ILE A 107 -9.98 0.30 -0.09
C ILE A 107 -10.11 -1.20 -0.38
N LYS A 108 -11.33 -1.73 -0.55
CA LYS A 108 -11.53 -3.14 -0.90
C LYS A 108 -10.84 -3.50 -2.22
N SER A 109 -10.95 -2.66 -3.24
CA SER A 109 -10.27 -2.90 -4.52
C SER A 109 -8.74 -2.79 -4.43
N LEU A 110 -8.22 -1.95 -3.52
CA LEU A 110 -6.78 -1.91 -3.21
C LEU A 110 -6.31 -3.19 -2.53
N ILE A 111 -7.12 -3.77 -1.65
CA ILE A 111 -6.82 -5.06 -1.01
C ILE A 111 -6.87 -6.18 -2.06
N GLU A 112 -7.94 -6.27 -2.85
CA GLU A 112 -8.12 -7.34 -3.85
C GLU A 112 -7.02 -7.38 -4.91
N VAL A 113 -6.59 -6.21 -5.41
CA VAL A 113 -5.55 -6.10 -6.44
C VAL A 113 -4.52 -5.03 -6.02
N PRO A 114 -3.57 -5.37 -5.12
CA PRO A 114 -2.65 -4.41 -4.50
C PRO A 114 -1.74 -3.67 -5.46
N GLN A 115 -1.19 -4.38 -6.47
CA GLN A 115 -0.15 -3.85 -7.36
C GLN A 115 0.94 -3.09 -6.58
N ASN A 116 1.36 -1.92 -7.05
CA ASN A 116 2.24 -1.01 -6.29
C ASN A 116 1.46 0.07 -5.52
N ASN A 117 0.21 -0.23 -5.14
CA ASN A 117 -0.72 0.71 -4.55
C ASN A 117 -1.13 0.42 -3.12
N PHE A 118 -0.92 -0.80 -2.66
CA PHE A 118 -1.25 -1.22 -1.31
C PHE A 118 -0.21 -2.20 -0.78
N LYS A 119 0.28 -1.98 0.45
CA LYS A 119 1.14 -2.90 1.20
C LYS A 119 0.81 -2.84 2.68
N ILE A 120 1.06 -3.95 3.38
CA ILE A 120 1.00 -4.01 4.84
C ILE A 120 2.31 -4.58 5.37
N PHE A 121 2.80 -3.96 6.43
CA PHE A 121 4.00 -4.35 7.16
C PHE A 121 3.61 -4.73 8.59
N LYS A 122 4.23 -5.77 9.12
CA LYS A 122 4.18 -6.16 10.54
C LYS A 122 5.59 -6.01 11.09
N ASN A 123 5.78 -5.14 12.07
CA ASN A 123 7.08 -4.86 12.70
C ASN A 123 8.21 -4.60 11.67
N GLY A 124 7.96 -3.72 10.70
CA GLY A 124 8.91 -3.41 9.62
C GLY A 124 9.00 -4.44 8.49
N ILE A 125 8.37 -5.61 8.62
CA ILE A 125 8.45 -6.70 7.63
C ILE A 125 7.19 -6.72 6.76
N LEU A 126 7.37 -6.69 5.44
CA LEU A 126 6.27 -6.79 4.47
C LEU A 126 5.50 -8.10 4.64
N CYS A 127 4.24 -8.04 5.06
CA CYS A 127 3.37 -9.20 5.28
C CYS A 127 2.22 -9.29 4.26
N TYR A 128 1.95 -8.21 3.51
CA TYR A 128 0.92 -8.21 2.46
C TYR A 128 1.24 -7.26 1.31
N GLY A 129 0.90 -7.67 0.09
CA GLY A 129 1.03 -6.88 -1.13
C GLY A 129 1.24 -7.77 -2.36
N ASP A 130 1.46 -7.16 -3.52
CA ASP A 130 1.51 -7.81 -4.85
C ASP A 130 2.53 -8.96 -5.00
N ARG A 131 3.52 -9.04 -4.10
CA ARG A 131 4.59 -10.06 -4.13
C ARG A 131 4.50 -11.07 -3.01
N ILE A 132 3.55 -10.91 -2.10
CA ILE A 132 3.35 -11.82 -0.98
C ILE A 132 2.18 -12.74 -1.36
N LYS A 133 2.34 -14.04 -1.13
CA LYS A 133 1.31 -15.04 -1.47
C LYS A 133 0.23 -15.17 -0.40
N THR A 134 0.44 -14.59 0.77
CA THR A 134 -0.48 -14.59 1.91
C THR A 134 -1.81 -13.96 1.53
N LEU A 135 -2.91 -14.64 1.86
CA LEU A 135 -4.24 -14.10 1.63
C LEU A 135 -4.55 -13.03 2.67
N PHE A 136 -5.31 -12.01 2.29
CA PHE A 136 -5.67 -10.94 3.22
C PHE A 136 -6.42 -11.44 4.46
N ASN A 137 -7.23 -12.50 4.32
CA ASN A 137 -7.95 -13.07 5.46
C ASN A 137 -7.03 -13.76 6.49
N GLU A 138 -5.82 -14.15 6.10
CA GLU A 138 -4.86 -14.79 7.00
C GLU A 138 -4.17 -13.77 7.92
N ILE A 139 -4.10 -12.49 7.51
CA ILE A 139 -3.48 -11.42 8.31
C ILE A 139 -4.49 -10.64 9.16
N ILE A 140 -5.79 -10.74 8.86
CA ILE A 140 -6.83 -9.98 9.57
C ILE A 140 -6.88 -10.27 11.08
N PRO A 141 -6.84 -11.54 11.54
CA PRO A 141 -6.87 -11.84 12.98
C PRO A 141 -5.69 -11.21 13.72
N ASP A 142 -4.53 -11.21 13.07
CA ASP A 142 -3.29 -10.61 13.57
C ASP A 142 -3.38 -9.07 13.66
N ILE A 143 -4.04 -8.42 12.70
CA ILE A 143 -4.17 -6.95 12.65
C ILE A 143 -5.16 -6.45 13.70
N PHE A 144 -6.29 -7.13 13.83
CA PHE A 144 -7.44 -6.62 14.57
C PHE A 144 -7.65 -7.30 15.91
N GLU A 145 -6.67 -8.08 16.40
CA GLU A 145 -6.70 -8.85 17.66
C GLU A 145 -8.14 -9.09 18.10
N THR A 146 -8.78 -10.16 17.64
CA THR A 146 -10.16 -10.46 18.09
C THR A 146 -10.12 -10.59 19.60
N SER A 147 -10.42 -9.49 20.28
CA SER A 147 -10.74 -9.48 21.67
C SER A 147 -12.03 -10.26 21.74
N GLU A 148 -11.92 -11.55 22.03
CA GLU A 148 -12.94 -12.20 22.84
C GLU A 148 -12.96 -11.44 24.18
N GLU A 149 -13.52 -10.23 24.19
CA GLU A 149 -14.07 -9.70 25.42
C GLU A 149 -15.33 -10.53 25.67
N PRO A 150 -15.38 -11.35 26.74
CA PRO A 150 -16.65 -11.93 27.15
C PRO A 150 -17.60 -10.76 27.44
N GLU A 151 -18.79 -10.81 26.86
CA GLU A 151 -19.89 -9.88 27.12
C GLU A 151 -19.98 -9.59 28.63
N ARG A 152 -19.86 -8.32 29.01
CA ARG A 152 -20.17 -7.84 30.36
C ARG A 152 -21.68 -7.63 30.51
#